data_AF-A0A1V5NGX6-F1
#
_entry.id   AF-A0A1V5NGX6-F1
#
_cell.length_a   1.000
_cell.length_b   1.000
_cell.length_c   1.000
_cell.angle_alpha   90.00
_cell.angle_beta   90.00
_cell.angle_gamma   90.00
#
_symmetry.space_group_name_H-M   'P 1'
#
loop_
_entity.id
_entity.type
_entity.pdbx_description
1 polymer ?
#
loop_
_entity_poly.entity_id
_entity_poly.type
_entity_poly.pdbx_seq_one_letter_code
_entity_poly.pdbx_strand_id
1 'polypeptide(L)'
;MKVAYLTGEYPRATDTFIQREILAVERCGVDVERFAVRRPGDEHMVGERQRSERDLTTYLLEQPSSSYAGVLARALRRSPRRFLAALRLAVRTRRLGPRGAAKQAAYFVEAAVLAELMAERDVDHLHNHFADSSCTVAMLASELSGTTYSFTLHGPAIFFEPNEWHLGTKLETAAFCATISNFARSQACLFSPSEVWPRIRIVHCGVDEADVADATASSRVNVRSAENKTAPANAIAAVKISFFN
;
A
#
# COMPACT_ATOMS: atom_id res chain seq x y z
N MET A 1 -15.96 1.37 -9.91
CA MET A 1 -15.19 1.34 -8.66
C MET A 1 -13.83 1.91 -8.94
N LYS A 2 -13.39 2.89 -8.14
CA LYS A 2 -12.09 3.53 -8.22
C LYS A 2 -11.27 3.26 -6.96
N VAL A 3 -10.06 2.76 -7.13
CA VAL A 3 -9.16 2.41 -6.03
C VAL A 3 -7.91 3.28 -6.07
N ALA A 4 -7.60 3.92 -4.96
CA ALA A 4 -6.33 4.62 -4.78
C ALA A 4 -5.29 3.67 -4.22
N TYR A 5 -4.11 3.62 -4.83
CA TYR A 5 -2.93 2.97 -4.28
C TYR A 5 -2.05 3.99 -3.55
N LEU A 6 -1.61 3.67 -2.33
CA LEU A 6 -0.70 4.51 -1.55
C LEU A 6 0.59 3.76 -1.17
N THR A 7 1.70 4.48 -1.28
CA THR A 7 3.02 4.06 -0.78
C THR A 7 3.75 5.22 -0.09
N GLY A 8 4.78 4.92 0.68
CA GLY A 8 5.65 5.95 1.27
C GLY A 8 6.53 6.65 0.22
N GLU A 9 7.03 5.89 -0.75
CA GLU A 9 7.85 6.35 -1.86
C GLU A 9 7.65 5.39 -3.04
N TYR A 10 7.38 5.94 -4.23
CA TYR A 10 7.09 5.15 -5.43
C TYR A 10 7.20 5.98 -6.71
N PRO A 11 7.60 5.39 -7.84
CA PRO A 11 8.05 4.01 -8.03
C PRO A 11 9.55 3.82 -7.80
N ARG A 12 9.95 2.91 -6.91
CA ARG A 12 11.34 2.47 -6.80
C ARG A 12 11.62 1.32 -7.77
N ALA A 13 12.88 1.12 -8.11
CA ALA A 13 13.32 0.02 -8.97
C ALA A 13 12.89 -1.37 -8.44
N THR A 14 12.77 -1.53 -7.11
CA THR A 14 12.36 -2.77 -6.44
C THR A 14 10.84 -2.94 -6.31
N ASP A 15 10.05 -1.92 -6.62
CA ASP A 15 8.60 -1.93 -6.45
C ASP A 15 7.87 -2.61 -7.63
N THR A 16 8.54 -3.52 -8.34
CA THR A 16 7.99 -4.21 -9.52
C THR A 16 6.73 -5.01 -9.20
N PHE A 17 6.63 -5.58 -7.99
CA PHE A 17 5.44 -6.30 -7.55
C PHE A 17 4.22 -5.36 -7.40
N ILE A 18 4.43 -4.12 -6.94
CA ILE A 18 3.37 -3.09 -6.85
C ILE A 18 2.84 -2.78 -8.25
N GLN A 19 3.76 -2.58 -9.19
CA GLN A 19 3.44 -2.26 -10.56
C GLN A 19 2.68 -3.41 -11.24
N ARG A 20 3.05 -4.67 -10.97
CA ARG A 20 2.33 -5.83 -11.52
C ARG A 20 0.94 -5.97 -10.92
N GLU A 21 0.80 -5.73 -9.62
CA GLU A 21 -0.49 -5.75 -8.94
C GLU A 21 -1.43 -4.70 -9.52
N ILE A 22 -0.98 -3.45 -9.64
CA ILE A 22 -1.78 -2.36 -10.21
C ILE A 22 -2.23 -2.71 -11.64
N LEU A 23 -1.32 -3.16 -12.52
CA LEU A 23 -1.70 -3.57 -13.87
C LEU A 23 -2.72 -4.72 -13.87
N ALA A 24 -2.59 -5.68 -12.96
CA ALA A 24 -3.54 -6.78 -12.86
C ALA A 24 -4.93 -6.31 -12.40
N VAL A 25 -4.97 -5.35 -11.48
CA VAL A 25 -6.21 -4.72 -11.00
C VAL A 25 -6.87 -3.88 -12.10
N GLU A 26 -6.10 -3.10 -12.85
CA GLU A 26 -6.59 -2.35 -14.01
C GLU A 26 -7.15 -3.29 -15.10
N ARG A 27 -6.49 -4.43 -15.35
CA ARG A 27 -6.99 -5.46 -16.29
C ARG A 27 -8.32 -6.08 -15.85
N CYS A 28 -8.66 -6.02 -14.57
CA CYS A 28 -9.97 -6.43 -14.05
C CYS A 28 -11.04 -5.33 -14.22
N GLY A 29 -10.73 -4.21 -14.88
CA GLY A 29 -11.66 -3.11 -15.13
C GLY A 29 -11.82 -2.13 -13.96
N VAL A 30 -10.89 -2.16 -12.99
CA VAL A 30 -10.87 -1.21 -11.87
C VAL A 30 -10.09 0.04 -12.27
N ASP A 31 -10.64 1.22 -11.99
CA ASP A 31 -9.95 2.49 -12.20
C ASP A 31 -8.97 2.73 -11.04
N VAL A 32 -7.69 3.01 -11.35
CA VAL A 32 -6.61 3.08 -10.34
C VAL A 32 -5.95 4.45 -10.31
N GLU A 33 -6.09 5.13 -9.17
CA GLU A 33 -5.32 6.33 -8.84
C GLU A 33 -4.04 5.94 -8.08
N ARG A 34 -2.93 6.62 -8.34
CA ARG A 34 -1.64 6.34 -7.70
C ARG A 34 -1.20 7.53 -6.86
N PHE A 35 -0.98 7.30 -5.57
CA PHE A 35 -0.46 8.28 -4.64
C PHE A 35 0.82 7.76 -3.97
N ALA A 36 1.74 8.67 -3.70
CA ALA A 36 2.89 8.39 -2.86
C ALA A 36 3.19 9.58 -1.96
N VAL A 37 3.72 9.32 -0.76
CA VAL A 37 4.13 10.42 0.13
C VAL A 37 5.30 11.18 -0.51
N ARG A 38 6.32 10.47 -1.00
CA ARG A 38 7.54 11.04 -1.59
C ARG A 38 7.78 10.56 -3.02
N ARG A 39 8.37 11.46 -3.82
CA ARG A 39 8.91 11.14 -5.13
C ARG A 39 10.31 10.54 -4.99
N PRO A 40 10.58 9.37 -5.58
CA PRO A 40 11.92 8.78 -5.61
C PRO A 40 12.86 9.55 -6.54
N GLY A 41 14.16 9.45 -6.28
CA GLY A 41 15.20 10.03 -7.14
C GLY A 41 15.32 9.34 -8.51
N ASP A 42 16.09 9.96 -9.41
CA ASP A 42 16.27 9.50 -10.79
C ASP A 42 16.98 8.13 -10.89
N GLU A 43 17.74 7.73 -9.87
CA GLU A 43 18.38 6.42 -9.77
C GLU A 43 17.40 5.24 -9.82
N HIS A 44 16.12 5.47 -9.49
CA HIS A 44 15.08 4.47 -9.56
C HIS A 44 14.43 4.34 -10.94
N MET A 45 14.69 5.27 -11.84
CA MET A 45 14.11 5.31 -13.19
C MET A 45 14.91 4.44 -14.17
N VAL A 46 15.00 3.15 -13.85
CA VAL A 46 15.83 2.17 -14.57
C VAL A 46 15.24 1.73 -15.91
N GLY A 47 13.96 2.00 -16.16
CA GLY A 47 13.26 1.63 -17.38
C GLY A 47 12.05 2.53 -17.65
N GLU A 48 11.43 2.35 -18.82
CA GLU A 48 10.25 3.12 -19.23
C GLU A 48 9.08 2.92 -18.27
N ARG A 49 8.88 1.68 -17.80
CA ARG A 49 7.81 1.36 -16.84
C ARG A 49 7.87 2.21 -15.57
N GLN A 50 9.05 2.37 -14.96
CA GLN A 50 9.21 3.21 -13.77
C GLN A 50 8.98 4.69 -14.07
N ARG A 51 9.37 5.17 -15.27
CA ARG A 51 9.11 6.57 -15.68
C ARG A 51 7.61 6.80 -15.85
N SER A 52 6.91 5.92 -16.57
CA SER A 52 5.46 6.01 -16.77
C SER A 52 4.71 5.97 -15.44
N GLU A 53 5.07 5.05 -14.53
CA GLU A 53 4.46 4.98 -13.21
C GLU A 53 4.73 6.24 -12.36
N ARG A 54 5.92 6.85 -12.49
CA ARG A 54 6.25 8.12 -11.83
C ARG A 54 5.38 9.25 -12.36
N ASP A 55 5.16 9.31 -13.67
CA ASP A 55 4.36 10.36 -14.31
C ASP A 55 2.86 10.23 -13.99
N LEU A 56 2.38 9.02 -13.72
CA LEU A 56 1.01 8.74 -13.28
C LEU A 56 0.80 8.95 -11.77
N THR A 57 1.86 9.07 -10.98
CA THR A 57 1.78 9.14 -9.51
C THR A 57 1.65 10.57 -9.01
N THR A 58 0.66 10.82 -8.15
CA THR A 58 0.52 12.09 -7.44
C THR A 58 1.28 12.05 -6.10
N TYR A 59 2.14 13.05 -5.87
CA TYR A 59 2.98 13.12 -4.67
C TYR A 59 2.41 14.06 -3.61
N LEU A 60 2.24 13.58 -2.39
CA LEU A 60 1.64 14.36 -1.29
C LEU A 60 2.54 15.53 -0.85
N LEU A 61 3.86 15.32 -0.78
CA LEU A 61 4.80 16.37 -0.37
C LEU A 61 5.14 17.37 -1.47
N GLU A 62 4.72 17.13 -2.71
CA GLU A 62 4.83 18.09 -3.81
C GLU A 62 3.60 19.03 -3.89
N GLN A 63 2.58 18.79 -3.07
CA GLN A 63 1.45 19.70 -2.96
C GLN A 63 1.89 21.03 -2.33
N PRO A 64 1.35 22.17 -2.77
CA PRO A 64 1.79 23.48 -2.30
C PRO A 64 1.58 23.63 -0.79
N SER A 65 2.65 23.94 -0.05
CA SER A 65 2.63 24.01 1.42
C SER A 65 1.72 25.10 1.98
N SER A 66 1.48 26.16 1.21
CA SER A 66 0.51 27.22 1.52
C SER A 66 -0.93 26.69 1.63
N SER A 67 -1.20 25.49 1.10
CA SER A 67 -2.51 24.86 1.14
C SER A 67 -2.81 24.11 2.45
N TYR A 68 -1.81 23.73 3.26
CA TYR A 68 -2.02 22.80 4.38
C TYR A 68 -3.02 23.30 5.42
N ALA A 69 -2.94 24.57 5.81
CA ALA A 69 -3.91 25.18 6.72
C ALA A 69 -5.33 25.19 6.10
N GLY A 70 -5.42 25.45 4.79
CA GLY A 70 -6.67 25.41 4.04
C GLY A 70 -7.27 24.01 3.97
N VAL A 71 -6.45 22.99 3.71
CA VAL A 71 -6.83 21.57 3.67
C VAL A 71 -7.40 21.15 5.02
N LEU A 72 -6.69 21.45 6.12
CA LEU A 72 -7.15 21.14 7.48
C LEU A 72 -8.46 21.87 7.83
N ALA A 73 -8.57 23.16 7.47
CA ALA A 73 -9.78 23.93 7.70
C ALA A 73 -10.97 23.41 6.89
N ARG A 74 -10.74 22.94 5.65
CA ARG A 74 -11.78 22.27 4.84
C ARG A 74 -12.17 20.93 5.42
N ALA A 75 -11.21 20.10 5.85
CA ALA A 75 -11.49 18.82 6.51
C ALA A 75 -12.33 19.01 7.78
N LEU A 76 -11.95 19.97 8.63
CA LEU A 76 -12.70 20.31 9.84
C LEU A 76 -14.12 20.80 9.52
N ARG A 77 -14.29 21.69 8.53
CA ARG A 77 -15.61 22.21 8.14
C ARG A 77 -16.50 21.14 7.50
N ARG A 78 -15.93 20.24 6.69
CA ARG A 78 -16.68 19.19 5.98
C ARG A 78 -17.27 18.17 6.97
N SER A 79 -16.50 17.76 7.98
CA SER A 79 -17.01 16.87 9.01
C SER A 79 -16.23 17.02 10.32
N PRO A 80 -16.71 17.87 11.26
CA PRO A 80 -16.04 18.06 12.54
C PRO A 80 -15.93 16.74 13.33
N ARG A 81 -16.96 15.89 13.26
CA ARG A 81 -16.96 14.60 13.96
C ARG A 81 -15.83 13.69 13.48
N ARG A 82 -15.65 13.55 12.16
CA ARG A 82 -14.55 12.76 11.57
C ARG A 82 -13.19 13.38 11.84
N PHE A 83 -13.10 14.70 11.76
CA PHE A 83 -11.86 15.41 12.10
C PHE A 83 -11.43 15.14 13.55
N LEU A 84 -12.33 15.27 14.52
CA LEU A 84 -12.03 14.96 15.93
C LEU A 84 -11.76 13.46 16.15
N ALA A 85 -12.39 12.57 15.40
CA ALA A 85 -12.12 11.13 15.47
C ALA A 85 -10.72 10.80 14.93
N ALA A 86 -10.35 11.33 13.76
CA ALA A 86 -9.01 11.19 13.18
C ALA A 86 -7.93 11.81 14.07
N LEU A 87 -8.20 12.97 14.68
CA LEU A 87 -7.26 13.60 15.61
C LEU A 87 -7.04 12.74 16.86
N ARG A 88 -8.11 12.19 17.45
CA ARG A 88 -8.00 11.25 18.57
C ARG A 88 -7.25 9.98 18.17
N LEU A 89 -7.51 9.45 16.97
CA LEU A 89 -6.80 8.30 16.42
C LEU A 89 -5.31 8.61 16.30
N ALA A 90 -4.95 9.78 15.73
CA ALA A 90 -3.57 10.21 15.59
C ALA A 90 -2.87 10.34 16.94
N VAL A 91 -3.51 10.97 17.93
CA VAL A 91 -2.94 11.10 19.29
C VAL A 91 -2.73 9.73 19.95
N ARG A 92 -3.65 8.78 19.74
CA ARG A 92 -3.55 7.42 20.29
C ARG A 92 -2.46 6.57 19.62
N THR A 93 -2.21 6.79 18.34
CA THR A 93 -1.23 6.02 17.55
C THR A 93 0.09 6.78 17.32
N ARG A 94 0.40 7.74 18.19
CA ARG A 94 1.68 8.46 18.13
C ARG A 94 2.75 7.69 18.91
N ARG A 95 3.98 7.70 18.39
CA ARG A 95 5.14 7.32 19.20
C ARG A 95 5.33 8.31 20.35
N LEU A 96 5.79 7.82 21.50
CA LEU A 96 6.04 8.66 22.68
C LEU A 96 7.16 9.69 22.41
N GLY A 97 7.13 10.78 23.18
CA GLY A 97 8.11 11.86 23.09
C GLY A 97 7.81 12.93 22.02
N PRO A 98 8.56 14.04 22.04
CA PRO A 98 8.30 15.20 21.17
C PRO A 98 8.50 14.89 19.69
N ARG A 99 9.52 14.07 19.35
CA ARG A 99 9.75 13.66 17.96
C ARG A 99 8.62 12.80 17.40
N GLY A 100 8.07 11.89 18.21
CA GLY A 100 6.92 11.07 17.82
C GLY A 100 5.67 11.92 17.59
N ALA A 101 5.42 12.90 18.46
CA ALA A 101 4.32 13.86 18.28
C ALA A 101 4.49 14.70 17.00
N ALA A 102 5.70 15.19 16.71
CA ALA A 102 5.97 15.97 15.50
C ALA A 102 5.76 15.14 14.22
N LYS A 103 6.26 13.90 14.19
CA LYS A 103 6.01 12.98 13.06
C LYS A 103 4.53 12.70 12.88
N GLN A 104 3.81 12.48 13.97
CA GLN A 104 2.37 12.21 13.90
C GLN A 104 1.58 13.42 13.38
N ALA A 105 1.97 14.64 13.75
CA ALA A 105 1.39 15.85 13.21
C ALA A 105 1.64 15.95 11.69
N ALA A 106 2.84 15.63 11.21
CA ALA A 106 3.15 15.56 9.79
C ALA A 106 2.26 14.53 9.07
N TYR A 107 2.13 13.31 9.61
CA TYR A 107 1.25 12.28 9.03
C TYR A 107 -0.22 12.71 9.01
N PHE A 108 -0.68 13.48 10.00
CA PHE A 108 -2.04 14.00 10.02
C PHE A 108 -2.28 15.04 8.91
N VAL A 109 -1.30 15.91 8.64
CA VAL A 109 -1.35 16.84 7.50
C VAL A 109 -1.34 16.09 6.17
N GLU A 110 -0.41 15.15 5.99
CA GLU A 110 -0.34 14.28 4.80
C GLU A 110 -1.66 13.53 4.57
N ALA A 111 -2.29 13.04 5.65
CA ALA A 111 -3.57 12.36 5.59
C ALA A 111 -4.73 13.28 5.19
N ALA A 112 -4.72 14.54 5.63
CA ALA A 112 -5.72 15.52 5.23
C ALA A 112 -5.58 15.88 3.75
N VAL A 113 -4.35 16.02 3.24
CA VAL A 113 -4.07 16.23 1.81
C VAL A 113 -4.56 15.04 0.99
N LEU A 114 -4.21 13.81 1.41
CA LEU A 114 -4.66 12.59 0.73
C LEU A 114 -6.20 12.47 0.72
N ALA A 115 -6.86 12.76 1.85
CA ALA A 115 -8.32 12.72 1.95
C ALA A 115 -9.01 13.72 1.01
N GLU A 116 -8.41 14.90 0.79
CA GLU A 116 -8.90 15.88 -0.18
C GLU A 116 -8.71 15.40 -1.62
N LEU A 117 -7.51 14.94 -1.99
CA LEU A 117 -7.23 14.41 -3.32
C LEU A 117 -8.12 13.21 -3.65
N MET A 118 -8.35 12.31 -2.70
CA MET A 118 -9.27 11.19 -2.87
C MET A 118 -10.71 11.64 -3.10
N ALA A 119 -11.15 12.71 -2.44
CA ALA A 119 -12.48 13.27 -2.64
C ALA A 119 -12.62 14.00 -4.00
N GLU A 120 -11.56 14.66 -4.47
CA GLU A 120 -11.52 15.31 -5.80
C GLU A 120 -11.50 14.31 -6.95
N ARG A 121 -10.99 13.09 -6.69
CA ARG A 121 -10.89 12.01 -7.67
C ARG A 121 -12.02 10.99 -7.57
N ASP A 122 -12.98 11.16 -6.66
CA ASP A 122 -14.07 10.21 -6.41
C ASP A 122 -13.58 8.78 -6.09
N VAL A 123 -12.59 8.67 -5.19
CA VAL A 123 -12.02 7.37 -4.79
C VAL A 123 -12.96 6.62 -3.84
N ASP A 124 -13.29 5.37 -4.20
CA ASP A 124 -14.17 4.48 -3.42
C ASP A 124 -13.42 3.71 -2.31
N HIS A 125 -12.14 3.39 -2.54
CA HIS A 125 -11.32 2.61 -1.62
C HIS A 125 -9.83 2.97 -1.72
N LEU A 126 -9.14 2.96 -0.58
CA LEU A 126 -7.69 3.18 -0.50
C LEU A 126 -6.95 1.87 -0.17
N HIS A 127 -6.04 1.43 -1.02
CA HIS A 127 -5.12 0.32 -0.74
C HIS A 127 -3.71 0.83 -0.50
N ASN A 128 -3.18 0.68 0.72
CA ASN A 128 -1.82 1.06 1.05
C ASN A 128 -0.88 -0.14 1.08
N HIS A 129 0.29 -0.06 0.45
CA HIS A 129 1.03 -1.30 0.20
C HIS A 129 1.97 -1.75 1.33
N PHE A 130 2.32 -0.90 2.30
CA PHE A 130 3.20 -1.25 3.42
C PHE A 130 2.65 -0.78 4.76
N ALA A 131 2.67 -1.61 5.80
CA ALA A 131 2.12 -1.25 7.12
C ALA A 131 2.98 -0.27 7.97
N ASP A 132 3.85 0.53 7.34
CA ASP A 132 4.74 1.50 8.00
C ASP A 132 4.08 2.88 8.19
N SER A 133 4.83 3.97 8.04
CA SER A 133 4.33 5.35 8.13
C SER A 133 3.26 5.66 7.08
N SER A 134 3.39 5.12 5.86
CA SER A 134 2.40 5.33 4.79
C SER A 134 1.03 4.75 5.17
N CYS A 135 1.00 3.60 5.84
CA CYS A 135 -0.26 3.04 6.36
C CYS A 135 -0.86 3.87 7.49
N THR A 136 -0.03 4.58 8.27
CA THR A 136 -0.55 5.53 9.27
C THR A 136 -1.26 6.69 8.57
N VAL A 137 -0.68 7.22 7.47
CA VAL A 137 -1.34 8.22 6.63
C VAL A 137 -2.66 7.68 6.05
N ALA A 138 -2.65 6.46 5.51
CA ALA A 138 -3.85 5.81 4.95
C ALA A 138 -4.98 5.65 5.98
N MET A 139 -4.64 5.16 7.18
CA MET A 139 -5.60 4.98 8.28
C MET A 139 -6.22 6.31 8.71
N LEU A 140 -5.42 7.37 8.82
CA LEU A 140 -5.91 8.70 9.18
C LEU A 140 -6.73 9.34 8.05
N ALA A 141 -6.32 9.15 6.79
CA ALA A 141 -7.04 9.67 5.63
C ALA A 141 -8.40 8.98 5.47
N SER A 142 -8.48 7.68 5.76
CA SER A 142 -9.74 6.93 5.80
C SER A 142 -10.69 7.48 6.87
N GLU A 143 -10.20 7.76 8.08
CA GLU A 143 -11.02 8.34 9.15
C GLU A 143 -11.52 9.76 8.79
N LEU A 144 -10.66 10.59 8.16
CA LEU A 144 -11.01 11.95 7.72
C LEU A 144 -12.05 11.96 6.59
N SER A 145 -11.83 11.15 5.55
CA SER A 145 -12.67 11.10 4.34
C SER A 145 -13.93 10.26 4.53
N GLY A 146 -13.88 9.24 5.39
CA GLY A 146 -14.85 8.15 5.46
C GLY A 146 -14.71 7.11 4.35
N THR A 147 -13.72 7.24 3.46
CA THR A 147 -13.40 6.23 2.45
C THR A 147 -12.71 5.06 3.12
N THR A 148 -13.11 3.82 2.81
CA THR A 148 -12.51 2.64 3.43
C THR A 148 -11.07 2.45 2.98
N TYR A 149 -10.24 1.80 3.80
CA TYR A 149 -8.88 1.44 3.41
C TYR A 149 -8.54 -0.03 3.68
N SER A 150 -7.54 -0.52 2.98
CA SER A 150 -6.89 -1.81 3.19
C SER A 150 -5.38 -1.64 3.06
N PHE A 151 -4.64 -2.67 3.45
CA PHE A 151 -3.19 -2.66 3.25
C PHE A 151 -2.60 -4.05 3.06
N THR A 152 -1.36 -4.09 2.58
CA THR A 152 -0.60 -5.34 2.39
C THR A 152 0.56 -5.48 3.39
N LEU A 153 0.78 -6.70 3.86
CA LEU A 153 1.92 -7.10 4.69
C LEU A 153 2.90 -7.98 3.89
N HIS A 154 4.04 -7.39 3.53
CA HIS A 154 5.07 -8.01 2.68
C HIS A 154 6.17 -8.75 3.43
N GLY A 155 6.59 -8.29 4.61
CA GLY A 155 7.82 -8.83 5.20
C GLY A 155 8.02 -8.50 6.67
N PRO A 156 9.13 -9.02 7.24
CA PRO A 156 9.35 -9.02 8.69
C PRO A 156 9.63 -7.64 9.27
N ALA A 157 9.99 -6.64 8.46
CA ALA A 157 10.35 -5.30 8.91
C ALA A 157 9.30 -4.69 9.85
N ILE A 158 8.01 -4.87 9.52
CA ILE A 158 6.90 -4.38 10.34
C ILE A 158 6.77 -5.14 11.67
N PHE A 159 7.13 -6.43 11.68
CA PHE A 159 6.98 -7.31 12.84
C PHE A 159 8.12 -7.18 13.87
N PHE A 160 9.19 -6.44 13.57
CA PHE A 160 10.20 -6.08 14.58
C PHE A 160 9.72 -4.98 15.53
N GLU A 161 8.84 -4.08 15.07
CA GLU A 161 8.27 -3.00 15.88
C GLU A 161 6.73 -2.91 15.73
N PRO A 162 5.97 -4.01 15.93
CA PRO A 162 4.54 -4.07 15.61
C PRO A 162 3.72 -3.09 16.46
N ASN A 163 4.15 -2.88 17.71
CA ASN A 163 3.54 -1.92 18.62
C ASN A 163 3.86 -0.47 18.25
N GLU A 164 5.10 -0.17 17.83
CA GLU A 164 5.44 1.20 17.40
C GLU A 164 4.81 1.58 16.06
N TRP A 165 4.54 0.59 15.22
CA TRP A 165 3.77 0.76 13.99
C TRP A 165 2.26 0.71 14.21
N HIS A 166 1.79 0.46 15.43
CA HIS A 166 0.38 0.31 15.78
C HIS A 166 -0.34 -0.69 14.85
N LEU A 167 0.29 -1.83 14.59
CA LEU A 167 -0.22 -2.83 13.64
C LEU A 167 -1.61 -3.33 14.03
N GLY A 168 -1.87 -3.59 15.31
CA GLY A 168 -3.19 -4.00 15.80
C GLY A 168 -4.29 -2.99 15.45
N THR A 169 -4.04 -1.69 15.72
CA THR A 169 -5.00 -0.63 15.37
C THR A 169 -5.24 -0.54 13.86
N LYS A 170 -4.21 -0.72 13.04
CA LYS A 170 -4.36 -0.77 11.58
C LYS A 170 -5.21 -1.96 11.13
N LEU A 171 -5.04 -3.14 11.74
CA LEU A 171 -5.83 -4.34 11.44
C LEU A 171 -7.29 -4.22 11.91
N GLU A 172 -7.53 -3.54 13.03
CA GLU A 172 -8.87 -3.27 13.57
C GLU A 172 -9.67 -2.31 12.69
N THR A 173 -9.01 -1.28 12.15
CA THR A 173 -9.67 -0.20 11.40
C THR A 173 -9.71 -0.40 9.89
N ALA A 174 -8.86 -1.27 9.34
CA ALA A 174 -8.90 -1.62 7.91
C ALA A 174 -10.11 -2.49 7.54
N ALA A 175 -10.60 -2.30 6.31
CA ALA A 175 -11.61 -3.16 5.71
C ALA A 175 -11.09 -4.59 5.47
N PHE A 176 -9.83 -4.71 5.05
CA PHE A 176 -9.11 -5.97 4.99
C PHE A 176 -7.59 -5.75 5.01
N CYS A 177 -6.85 -6.82 5.31
CA CYS A 177 -5.40 -6.87 5.19
C CYS A 177 -5.01 -8.02 4.26
N ALA A 178 -4.27 -7.73 3.20
CA ALA A 178 -3.62 -8.75 2.37
C ALA A 178 -2.27 -9.12 3.00
N THR A 179 -1.94 -10.40 2.98
CA THR A 179 -0.70 -10.94 3.54
C THR A 179 -0.06 -11.83 2.50
N ILE A 180 1.23 -11.65 2.24
CA ILE A 180 1.85 -12.37 1.11
C ILE A 180 2.20 -13.83 1.41
N SER A 181 2.01 -14.25 2.66
CA SER A 181 2.38 -15.59 3.13
C SER A 181 1.60 -16.00 4.37
N ASN A 182 1.59 -17.31 4.64
CA ASN A 182 1.12 -17.85 5.93
C ASN A 182 1.87 -17.23 7.11
N PHE A 183 3.18 -16.96 6.97
CA PHE A 183 3.96 -16.30 8.00
C PHE A 183 3.41 -14.90 8.31
N ALA A 184 3.24 -14.05 7.29
CA ALA A 184 2.71 -12.70 7.48
C ALA A 184 1.29 -12.72 8.08
N ARG A 185 0.45 -13.68 7.67
CA ARG A 185 -0.88 -13.87 8.27
C ARG A 185 -0.80 -14.24 9.75
N SER A 186 0.04 -15.20 10.12
CA SER A 186 0.22 -15.60 11.52
C SER A 186 0.73 -14.45 12.37
N GLN A 187 1.65 -13.62 11.85
CA GLN A 187 2.11 -12.43 12.55
C GLN A 187 0.99 -11.39 12.71
N ALA A 188 0.18 -11.16 11.68
CA ALA A 188 -0.98 -10.27 11.79
C ALA A 188 -2.00 -10.77 12.84
N CYS A 189 -2.28 -12.08 12.87
CA CYS A 189 -3.14 -12.69 13.88
C CYS A 189 -2.58 -12.54 15.30
N LEU A 190 -1.25 -12.64 15.49
CA LEU A 190 -0.60 -12.49 16.79
C LEU A 190 -0.78 -11.09 17.39
N PHE A 191 -0.79 -10.06 16.55
CA PHE A 191 -0.88 -8.66 16.97
C PHE A 191 -2.27 -8.05 16.82
N SER A 192 -3.32 -8.88 16.67
CA SER A 192 -4.69 -8.40 16.54
C SER A 192 -5.72 -9.29 17.24
N PRO A 193 -6.88 -8.72 17.64
CA PRO A 193 -7.99 -9.49 18.20
C PRO A 193 -8.50 -10.55 17.22
N SER A 194 -9.02 -11.68 17.71
CA SER A 194 -9.48 -12.79 16.86
C SER A 194 -10.66 -12.40 15.96
N GLU A 195 -11.42 -11.37 16.35
CA GLU A 195 -12.55 -10.82 15.60
C GLU A 195 -12.13 -10.27 14.23
N VAL A 196 -10.88 -9.83 14.06
CA VAL A 196 -10.41 -9.27 12.79
C VAL A 196 -9.84 -10.31 11.83
N TRP A 197 -9.55 -11.53 12.30
CA TRP A 197 -8.88 -12.58 11.52
C TRP A 197 -9.59 -12.95 10.20
N PRO A 198 -10.94 -12.95 10.10
CA PRO A 198 -11.63 -13.19 8.83
C PRO A 198 -11.30 -12.16 7.73
N ARG A 199 -10.83 -10.97 8.11
CA ARG A 199 -10.43 -9.88 7.19
C ARG A 199 -8.96 -9.96 6.78
N ILE A 200 -8.18 -10.90 7.33
CA ILE A 200 -6.76 -11.11 7.01
C ILE A 200 -6.66 -12.25 5.99
N ARG A 201 -6.35 -11.88 4.75
CA ARG A 201 -6.36 -12.79 3.59
C ARG A 201 -4.96 -13.01 3.06
N ILE A 202 -4.68 -14.23 2.61
CA ILE A 202 -3.41 -14.55 1.95
C ILE A 202 -3.55 -14.23 0.45
N VAL A 203 -2.67 -13.39 -0.06
CA VAL A 203 -2.55 -13.03 -1.48
C VAL A 203 -1.07 -13.05 -1.83
N HIS A 204 -0.62 -14.11 -2.51
CA HIS A 204 0.79 -14.26 -2.85
C HIS A 204 1.23 -13.27 -3.94
N CYS A 205 2.48 -12.83 -3.86
CA CYS A 205 3.08 -12.05 -4.95
C CYS A 205 3.23 -12.94 -6.20
N GLY A 206 2.67 -12.47 -7.32
CA GLY A 206 2.79 -13.12 -8.62
C GLY A 206 4.03 -12.66 -9.40
N VAL A 207 4.45 -13.50 -10.34
CA VAL A 207 5.43 -13.17 -11.38
C VAL A 207 4.77 -13.37 -12.75
N ASP A 208 5.11 -12.52 -13.71
CA ASP A 208 4.61 -12.68 -15.08
C ASP A 208 5.34 -13.87 -15.74
N GLU A 209 4.63 -14.69 -16.51
CA GLU A 209 5.23 -15.86 -17.18
C GLU A 209 6.39 -15.48 -18.11
N ALA A 210 6.31 -14.30 -18.73
CA ALA A 210 7.36 -13.74 -19.58
C ALA A 210 8.67 -13.46 -18.81
N ASP A 211 8.58 -12.99 -17.55
CA ASP A 211 9.76 -12.73 -16.72
C ASP A 211 10.49 -14.03 -16.36
N VAL A 212 9.73 -15.13 -16.19
CA VAL A 212 10.29 -16.47 -15.93
C VAL A 212 10.91 -17.05 -17.20
N ALA A 213 10.29 -16.84 -18.36
CA ALA A 213 10.81 -17.28 -19.64
C ALA A 213 12.16 -16.64 -19.98
N ASP A 214 12.33 -15.32 -19.78
CA ASP A 214 13.60 -14.62 -20.00
C ASP A 214 14.70 -15.07 -19.04
N ALA A 215 14.37 -15.36 -17.77
CA ALA A 215 15.32 -15.95 -16.83
C ALA A 215 15.76 -17.37 -17.26
N THR A 216 14.85 -18.18 -17.80
CA THR A 216 15.21 -19.49 -18.36
C THR A 216 15.99 -19.40 -19.67
N ALA A 217 15.76 -18.37 -20.49
CA ALA A 217 16.51 -18.14 -21.72
C ALA A 217 17.94 -17.64 -21.43
N SER A 218 18.10 -16.69 -20.50
CA SER A 218 19.40 -16.18 -20.05
C SER A 218 20.24 -17.23 -19.33
N SER A 219 19.61 -18.10 -18.51
CA SER A 219 20.32 -19.24 -17.90
C SER A 219 20.66 -20.35 -18.90
N ARG A 220 19.87 -20.57 -19.96
CA ARG A 220 20.21 -21.55 -21.02
C ARG A 220 21.41 -21.12 -21.88
N VAL A 221 21.70 -19.82 -21.98
CA VAL A 221 22.94 -19.34 -22.64
C VAL A 221 24.18 -19.68 -21.81
N ASN A 222 24.06 -19.74 -20.47
CA ASN A 222 25.16 -20.12 -19.56
C ASN A 222 25.24 -21.63 -19.24
N VAL A 223 24.25 -22.44 -19.60
CA VAL A 223 24.19 -23.88 -19.25
C VAL A 223 24.41 -24.80 -20.47
N ARG A 224 24.80 -24.27 -21.64
CA ARG A 224 25.25 -25.12 -22.76
C ARG A 224 26.62 -25.79 -22.55
N SER A 225 27.21 -25.73 -21.35
CA SER A 225 28.37 -26.54 -20.95
C SER A 225 28.05 -27.74 -20.05
N ALA A 226 26.79 -28.09 -19.79
CA ALA A 226 26.49 -29.28 -18.99
C ALA A 226 25.18 -29.97 -19.42
N GLU A 227 25.28 -31.28 -19.62
CA GLU A 227 24.37 -32.17 -20.32
C GLU A 227 23.05 -32.53 -19.60
N ASN A 228 21.98 -32.67 -20.41
CA ASN A 228 21.04 -33.79 -20.55
C ASN A 228 20.46 -34.54 -19.30
N LYS A 229 19.13 -34.44 -19.07
CA LYS A 229 18.14 -35.57 -18.93
C LYS A 229 16.74 -35.14 -18.42
N THR A 230 15.72 -35.37 -19.28
CA THR A 230 14.29 -35.76 -19.12
C THR A 230 13.42 -35.50 -17.84
N ALA A 231 12.36 -34.67 -18.03
CA ALA A 231 10.89 -34.80 -17.73
C ALA A 231 10.31 -34.95 -16.29
N PRO A 232 8.99 -34.67 -16.02
CA PRO A 232 7.98 -33.82 -16.68
C PRO A 232 7.24 -32.80 -15.76
N ALA A 233 6.31 -32.05 -16.38
CA ALA A 233 5.52 -30.91 -15.90
C ALA A 233 4.46 -31.21 -14.81
N ASN A 234 4.11 -30.19 -14.02
CA ASN A 234 2.76 -30.04 -13.42
C ASN A 234 2.40 -28.60 -13.02
N ALA A 235 1.29 -28.14 -13.63
CA ALA A 235 0.20 -27.24 -13.19
C ALA A 235 0.47 -26.00 -12.30
N ILE A 236 0.26 -24.81 -12.90
CA ILE A 236 -0.02 -23.55 -12.19
C ILE A 236 -1.54 -23.35 -12.15
N ALA A 237 -2.07 -23.17 -10.94
CA ALA A 237 -3.48 -22.87 -10.70
C ALA A 237 -3.74 -21.36 -10.91
N ALA A 238 -4.66 -21.05 -11.83
CA ALA A 238 -5.20 -19.71 -11.99
C ALA A 238 -6.09 -19.35 -10.78
N VAL A 239 -5.69 -18.33 -10.01
CA VAL A 239 -6.51 -17.77 -8.93
C VAL A 239 -7.52 -16.81 -9.55
N LYS A 240 -8.76 -17.29 -9.69
CA LYS A 240 -9.93 -16.48 -10.01
C LYS A 240 -10.32 -15.71 -8.73
N ILE A 241 -10.06 -14.41 -8.70
CA ILE A 241 -10.50 -13.56 -7.60
C ILE A 241 -11.93 -13.11 -7.91
N SER A 242 -12.93 -13.79 -7.35
CA SER A 242 -14.31 -13.29 -7.30
C SER A 242 -14.46 -12.39 -6.08
N PHE A 243 -14.66 -11.09 -6.30
CA PHE A 243 -15.09 -10.14 -5.28
C PHE A 243 -16.59 -9.88 -5.42
N PHE A 244 -17.27 -9.80 -4.26
CA PHE A 244 -18.68 -9.44 -4.02
C PHE A 244 -19.74 -10.52 -4.27
N ASN A 245 -20.21 -11.12 -3.16
CA ASN A 245 -21.62 -11.26 -2.82
C ASN A 245 -21.79 -10.93 -1.33
#